data_AF-A0A3C0V8N0-F1
#
_entry.id   AF-A0A3C0V8N0-F1
#
_cell.length_a   1.000
_cell.length_b   1.000
_cell.length_c   1.000
_cell.angle_alpha   90.00
_cell.angle_beta   90.00
_cell.angle_gamma   90.00
#
_symmetry.space_group_name_H-M   'P 1'
#
loop_
_entity.id
_entity.type
_entity.pdbx_description
1 polymer ?
#
loop_
_entity_poly.entity_id
_entity_poly.type
_entity_poly.pdbx_seq_one_letter_code
_entity_poly.pdbx_strand_id
1 'polypeptide(L)'
;MHEEVIPPHGLELLAALERRRGAALRGWVLAGGTGLALRLGHRLSGDFDFFRSNAVDMRELARILERAGECETLNHDARTLNVLVGGVKLSFFRVSFGFLLPPAPYRFFAIADIVDIALMKLAAVADR
;
A
#
# COMPACT_ATOMS: atom_id res chain seq x y z
N MET A 1 13.88 -6.81 4.69
CA MET A 1 12.56 -6.37 5.18
C MET A 1 12.10 -7.40 6.19
N HIS A 2 11.47 -6.96 7.27
CA HIS A 2 10.97 -7.80 8.34
C HIS A 2 9.58 -8.35 7.96
N GLU A 3 9.51 -9.40 7.15
CA GLU A 3 8.22 -9.97 6.70
C GLU A 3 7.41 -10.60 7.84
N GLU A 4 8.05 -10.97 8.93
CA GLU A 4 7.43 -11.53 10.14
C GLU A 4 6.41 -10.57 10.80
N VAL A 5 6.44 -9.29 10.44
CA VAL A 5 5.48 -8.29 10.91
C VAL A 5 4.13 -8.36 10.19
N ILE A 6 4.07 -9.00 9.02
CA ILE A 6 2.84 -9.11 8.24
C ILE A 6 2.09 -10.36 8.71
N PRO A 7 0.81 -10.24 9.12
CA PRO A 7 -0.01 -11.40 9.41
C PRO A 7 -0.09 -12.38 8.22
N PRO A 8 -0.19 -13.70 8.43
CA PRO A 8 -0.15 -14.69 7.34
C PRO A 8 -1.13 -14.43 6.19
N HIS A 9 -2.37 -14.06 6.51
CA HIS A 9 -3.41 -13.72 5.52
C HIS A 9 -3.04 -12.50 4.66
N GLY A 10 -2.27 -11.55 5.21
CA GLY A 10 -1.70 -10.44 4.46
C GLY A 10 -0.65 -10.90 3.44
N LEU A 11 0.24 -11.80 3.82
CA LEU A 11 1.24 -12.37 2.91
C LEU A 11 0.60 -13.18 1.78
N GLU A 12 -0.44 -13.96 2.09
CA GLU A 12 -1.21 -14.72 1.12
C GLU A 12 -1.86 -13.80 0.07
N LEU A 13 -2.47 -12.70 0.51
CA LEU A 13 -3.05 -11.70 -0.38
C LEU A 13 -1.98 -11.04 -1.25
N LEU A 14 -0.84 -10.63 -0.68
CA LEU A 14 0.25 -10.04 -1.46
C LEU A 14 0.76 -11.02 -2.54
N ALA A 15 0.92 -12.31 -2.21
CA ALA A 15 1.29 -13.32 -3.18
C ALA A 15 0.21 -13.57 -4.25
N ALA A 16 -1.07 -13.45 -3.89
CA ALA A 16 -2.17 -13.50 -4.84
C ALA A 16 -2.14 -12.31 -5.81
N LEU A 17 -1.88 -11.10 -5.32
CA LEU A 17 -1.76 -9.89 -6.15
C LEU A 17 -0.55 -9.94 -7.07
N GLU A 18 0.60 -10.41 -6.57
CA GLU A 18 1.84 -10.52 -7.35
C GLU A 18 1.69 -11.43 -8.58
N ARG A 19 0.88 -12.50 -8.47
CA ARG A 19 0.56 -13.38 -9.61
C ARG A 19 -0.34 -12.72 -10.66
N ARG A 20 -1.13 -11.72 -10.29
CA ARG A 20 -2.05 -11.00 -11.17
C ARG A 20 -1.27 -9.91 -11.89
N ARG A 21 -0.63 -10.27 -13.00
CA ARG A 21 0.13 -9.33 -13.84
C ARG A 21 -0.80 -8.22 -14.33
N GLY A 22 -0.67 -7.00 -13.81
CA GLY A 22 -1.47 -5.84 -14.19
C GLY A 22 -0.67 -4.55 -14.13
N ALA A 23 -0.86 -3.65 -15.10
CA ALA A 23 -0.12 -2.39 -15.16
C ALA A 23 -0.48 -1.46 -13.99
N ALA A 24 -1.75 -1.45 -13.60
CA ALA A 24 -2.25 -0.65 -12.49
C ALA A 24 -1.72 -1.07 -11.11
N LEU A 25 -1.16 -2.29 -10.95
CA LEU A 25 -0.51 -2.74 -9.72
C LEU A 25 0.95 -2.28 -9.56
N ARG A 26 1.55 -1.66 -10.58
CA ARG A 26 2.96 -1.26 -10.54
C ARG A 26 3.14 0.20 -10.14
N GLY A 27 4.31 0.51 -9.57
CA GLY A 27 4.72 1.88 -9.27
C GLY A 27 4.12 2.46 -7.99
N TRP A 28 3.67 1.57 -7.09
CA TRP A 28 3.19 1.93 -5.76
C TRP A 28 4.30 1.88 -4.73
N VAL A 29 4.24 2.78 -3.75
CA VAL A 29 5.13 2.81 -2.61
C VAL A 29 4.29 2.63 -1.34
N LEU A 30 4.55 1.56 -0.59
CA LEU A 30 3.97 1.31 0.73
C LEU A 30 4.62 2.24 1.76
N ALA A 31 3.79 2.95 2.52
CA ALA A 31 4.23 3.78 3.63
C ALA A 31 3.36 3.48 4.87
N GLY A 32 3.20 4.47 5.76
CA GLY A 32 2.34 4.34 6.92
C GLY A 32 2.83 3.32 7.96
N GLY A 33 1.89 2.77 8.73
CA GLY A 33 2.21 1.89 9.86
C GLY A 33 2.89 0.59 9.42
N THR A 34 2.38 -0.03 8.36
CA THR A 34 2.91 -1.30 7.85
C THR A 34 4.23 -1.13 7.11
N GLY A 35 4.41 -0.03 6.35
CA GLY A 35 5.72 0.30 5.78
C GLY A 35 6.80 0.47 6.86
N LEU A 36 6.48 1.13 7.98
CA LEU A 36 7.41 1.28 9.10
C LEU A 36 7.68 -0.04 9.80
N ALA A 37 6.65 -0.87 10.00
CA ALA A 37 6.79 -2.19 10.59
C ALA A 37 7.76 -3.06 9.77
N LEU A 38 7.61 -3.09 8.44
CA LEU A 38 8.51 -3.83 7.55
C LEU A 38 9.96 -3.35 7.57
N ARG A 39 10.17 -2.05 7.81
CA ARG A 39 11.51 -1.46 7.93
C ARG A 39 12.19 -1.79 9.25
N LEU A 40 11.43 -1.90 10.35
CA LEU A 40 11.98 -1.94 11.72
C LEU A 40 11.73 -3.24 12.50
N GLY A 41 10.83 -4.12 12.04
CA GLY A 41 10.50 -5.37 12.75
C GLY A 41 9.79 -5.17 14.10
N HIS A 42 9.30 -3.96 14.38
CA HIS A 42 8.96 -3.54 15.76
C HIS A 42 7.57 -3.96 16.26
N ARG A 43 6.66 -4.38 15.38
CA ARG A 43 5.31 -4.88 15.74
C ARG A 43 4.63 -5.54 14.53
N LEU A 44 3.58 -6.32 14.79
CA LEU A 44 2.66 -6.75 13.73
C LEU A 44 1.88 -5.55 13.13
N SER A 45 1.68 -5.57 11.81
CA SER A 45 0.89 -4.56 11.09
C SER A 45 0.40 -5.13 9.76
N GLY A 46 -0.90 -4.99 9.47
CA GLY A 46 -1.55 -5.62 8.32
C GLY A 46 -2.34 -4.68 7.39
N ASP A 47 -2.36 -3.38 7.68
CA ASP A 47 -3.06 -2.38 6.85
C ASP A 47 -2.08 -1.79 5.83
N PHE A 48 -2.35 -1.96 4.53
CA PHE A 48 -1.41 -1.54 3.49
C PHE A 48 -1.82 -0.20 2.86
N ASP A 49 -1.07 0.85 3.18
CA ASP A 49 -1.25 2.19 2.62
C ASP A 49 -0.23 2.45 1.49
N PHE A 50 -0.70 2.41 0.25
CA PHE A 50 0.09 2.61 -0.97
C PHE A 50 -0.07 4.02 -1.54
N PHE A 51 1.05 4.59 -1.97
CA PHE A 51 1.12 5.95 -2.50
C PHE A 51 1.87 5.97 -3.83
N ARG A 52 1.44 6.86 -4.74
CA ARG A 52 2.18 7.19 -5.97
C ARG A 52 1.80 8.59 -6.45
N SER A 53 2.67 9.23 -7.22
CA SER A 53 2.40 10.52 -7.85
C SER A 53 1.92 10.41 -9.30
N ASN A 54 2.34 9.36 -10.01
CA ASN A 54 2.04 9.18 -11.42
C ASN A 54 0.60 8.76 -11.67
N ALA A 55 0.06 9.11 -12.84
CA ALA A 55 -1.27 8.69 -13.28
C ALA A 55 -1.44 7.16 -13.24
N VAL A 56 -2.65 6.72 -12.88
CA VAL A 56 -3.06 5.32 -12.81
C VAL A 56 -4.57 5.24 -13.02
N ASP A 57 -5.04 4.19 -13.69
CA ASP A 57 -6.46 3.88 -13.77
C ASP A 57 -6.90 3.15 -12.48
N MET A 58 -7.57 3.89 -11.58
CA MET A 58 -8.11 3.33 -10.33
C MET A 58 -9.21 2.29 -10.57
N ARG A 59 -9.93 2.37 -11.70
CA ARG A 59 -10.95 1.39 -12.06
C ARG A 59 -10.32 0.09 -12.55
N GLU A 60 -9.20 0.16 -13.26
CA GLU A 60 -8.40 -1.03 -13.57
C GLU A 60 -7.84 -1.66 -12.30
N LEU A 61 -7.29 -0.85 -11.38
CA LEU A 61 -6.79 -1.34 -10.10
C LEU A 61 -7.89 -2.06 -9.31
N ALA A 62 -9.06 -1.44 -9.13
CA ALA A 62 -10.19 -2.05 -8.44
C ALA A 62 -10.57 -3.42 -9.03
N ARG A 63 -10.68 -3.53 -10.36
CA ARG A 63 -10.98 -4.80 -11.05
C ARG A 63 -9.91 -5.88 -10.80
N ILE A 64 -8.64 -5.49 -10.63
CA ILE A 64 -7.58 -6.45 -10.29
C ILE A 64 -7.74 -6.95 -8.85
N LEU A 65 -8.07 -6.05 -7.92
CA LEU A 65 -8.28 -6.37 -6.50
C LEU A 65 -9.53 -7.24 -6.29
N GLU A 66 -10.63 -6.95 -7.00
CA GLU A 66 -11.86 -7.77 -6.99
C GLU A 66 -11.61 -9.21 -7.44
N ARG A 67 -10.66 -9.41 -8.35
CA ARG A 67 -10.27 -10.76 -8.79
C ARG A 67 -9.33 -11.44 -7.82
N ALA A 68 -8.82 -10.76 -6.80
CA ALA A 68 -7.85 -11.28 -5.83
C ALA A 68 -8.49 -12.11 -4.72
N GLY A 69 -9.75 -11.82 -4.39
CA GLY A 69 -10.53 -12.52 -3.38
C GLY A 69 -11.87 -11.81 -3.17
N GLU A 70 -12.60 -12.17 -2.10
CA GLU A 70 -13.77 -11.39 -1.66
C GLU A 70 -13.34 -9.95 -1.39
N CYS A 71 -13.90 -9.00 -2.14
CA CYS A 71 -13.47 -7.61 -2.16
C CYS A 71 -14.65 -6.69 -1.88
N GLU A 72 -14.55 -5.93 -0.80
CA GLU A 72 -15.47 -4.86 -0.45
C GLU A 72 -14.82 -3.51 -0.79
N THR A 73 -15.49 -2.68 -1.59
CA THR A 73 -15.02 -1.32 -1.87
C THR A 73 -15.56 -0.36 -0.83
N LEU A 74 -14.67 0.23 -0.02
CA LEU A 74 -15.00 1.19 1.04
C LEU A 74 -15.04 2.63 0.51
N ASN A 75 -14.14 2.96 -0.42
CA ASN A 75 -14.12 4.24 -1.13
C ASN A 75 -13.49 4.07 -2.51
N HIS A 76 -14.02 4.74 -3.52
CA HIS A 76 -13.45 4.78 -4.86
C HIS A 76 -13.70 6.14 -5.50
N ASP A 77 -12.64 6.92 -5.63
CA ASP A 77 -12.64 8.20 -6.31
C ASP A 77 -11.45 8.30 -7.30
N ALA A 78 -11.28 9.46 -7.95
CA ALA A 78 -10.26 9.66 -8.97
C ALA A 78 -8.81 9.56 -8.46
N ARG A 79 -8.59 9.66 -7.14
CA ARG A 79 -7.28 9.69 -6.48
C ARG A 79 -7.17 8.69 -5.33
N THR A 80 -8.25 8.09 -4.88
CA THR A 80 -8.29 7.19 -3.74
C THR A 80 -9.04 5.92 -4.08
N LEU A 81 -8.49 4.79 -3.69
CA LEU A 81 -9.19 3.51 -3.65
C LEU A 81 -8.93 2.84 -2.31
N ASN A 82 -9.97 2.64 -1.52
CA ASN A 82 -9.93 1.90 -0.26
C ASN A 82 -10.77 0.64 -0.42
N VAL A 83 -10.17 -0.52 -0.17
CA VAL A 83 -10.85 -1.81 -0.27
C VAL A 83 -10.49 -2.70 0.92
N LEU A 84 -11.38 -3.63 1.22
CA LEU A 84 -11.11 -4.78 2.07
C LEU A 84 -11.07 -6.02 1.18
N VAL A 85 -9.93 -6.70 1.07
CA VAL A 85 -9.80 -7.93 0.28
C VAL A 85 -9.47 -9.09 1.20
N GLY A 86 -10.38 -10.06 1.33
CA GLY A 86 -10.21 -11.20 2.24
C GLY A 86 -9.93 -10.76 3.69
N GLY A 87 -10.56 -9.66 4.13
CA GLY A 87 -10.34 -9.08 5.46
C GLY A 87 -9.08 -8.22 5.62
N VAL A 88 -8.25 -8.05 4.58
CA VAL A 88 -7.07 -7.17 4.59
C VAL A 88 -7.43 -5.81 4.03
N LYS A 89 -7.12 -4.74 4.78
CA LYS A 89 -7.33 -3.37 4.32
C LYS A 89 -6.21 -2.95 3.36
N LEU A 90 -6.59 -2.55 2.16
CA LEU A 90 -5.69 -1.93 1.19
C LEU A 90 -6.20 -0.52 0.86
N SER A 91 -5.30 0.46 0.95
CA SER A 91 -5.57 1.86 0.63
C SER A 91 -4.58 2.33 -0.41
N PHE A 92 -5.06 2.96 -1.47
CA PHE A 92 -4.26 3.45 -2.59
C PHE A 92 -4.53 4.93 -2.81
N PHE A 93 -3.48 5.75 -2.76
CA PHE A 93 -3.55 7.20 -2.85
C PHE A 93 -2.69 7.74 -3.98
N ARG A 94 -3.30 8.51 -4.89
CA ARG A 94 -2.60 9.34 -5.86
C ARG A 94 -2.32 10.70 -5.25
N VAL A 95 -1.08 10.89 -4.82
CA VAL A 95 -0.60 12.13 -4.19
C VAL A 95 0.02 13.08 -5.21
N SER A 96 0.13 14.36 -4.88
CA SER A 96 0.77 15.37 -5.74
C SER A 96 2.24 15.64 -5.39
N PHE A 97 2.78 14.92 -4.39
CA PHE A 97 4.16 15.02 -3.94
C PHE A 97 4.89 13.70 -4.17
N GLY A 98 6.22 13.77 -4.24
CA GLY A 98 7.10 12.61 -4.28
C GLY A 98 7.70 12.29 -2.91
N PHE A 99 8.31 11.11 -2.82
CA PHE A 99 9.18 10.75 -1.69
C PHE A 99 10.52 11.49 -1.79
N LEU A 100 11.06 11.94 -0.66
CA LEU A 100 12.34 12.64 -0.61
C LEU A 100 13.52 11.69 -0.79
N LEU A 101 13.40 10.48 -0.24
CA LEU A 101 14.42 9.44 -0.30
C LEU A 101 13.98 8.30 -1.23
N PRO A 102 14.94 7.61 -1.87
CA PRO A 102 14.60 6.49 -2.75
C PRO A 102 13.91 5.37 -1.96
N PRO A 103 12.72 4.92 -2.37
CA PRO A 103 12.06 3.81 -1.71
C PRO A 103 12.79 2.49 -2.04
N ALA A 104 12.76 1.55 -1.09
CA ALA A 104 13.40 0.25 -1.24
C ALA A 104 12.46 -0.73 -1.98
N PRO A 105 12.88 -1.36 -3.09
CA PRO A 105 12.06 -2.35 -3.79
C PRO A 105 11.63 -3.50 -2.89
N TYR A 106 10.36 -3.92 -3.00
CA TYR A 106 9.81 -5.05 -2.26
C TYR A 106 8.60 -5.65 -2.99
N ARG A 107 8.75 -6.89 -3.48
CA ARG A 107 7.73 -7.57 -4.31
C ARG A 107 7.36 -6.72 -5.53
N PHE A 108 6.06 -6.58 -5.82
CA PHE A 108 5.53 -5.77 -6.92
C PHE A 108 5.43 -4.27 -6.61
N PHE A 109 5.88 -3.84 -5.43
CA PHE A 109 5.85 -2.44 -4.97
C PHE A 109 7.21 -2.03 -4.37
N ALA A 110 7.30 -0.85 -3.80
CA ALA A 110 8.47 -0.40 -3.02
C ALA A 110 8.04 0.08 -1.63
N ILE A 111 8.94 0.19 -0.68
CA ILE A 111 8.66 0.65 0.69
C ILE A 111 9.35 1.99 0.92
N ALA A 112 8.58 2.98 1.33
CA ALA A 112 9.07 4.32 1.65
C ALA A 112 10.21 4.29 2.68
N ASP A 113 11.09 5.29 2.63
CA ASP A 113 12.11 5.43 3.66
C ASP A 113 11.50 5.83 5.01
N ILE A 114 12.18 5.49 6.11
CA ILE A 114 11.74 5.82 7.47
C ILE A 114 11.59 7.33 7.64
N VAL A 115 12.47 8.14 7.03
CA VAL A 115 12.37 9.61 7.09
C VAL A 115 11.09 10.11 6.43
N ASP A 116 10.77 9.62 5.24
CA ASP A 116 9.53 9.97 4.54
C ASP A 116 8.29 9.52 5.34
N ILE A 117 8.32 8.30 5.90
CA ILE A 117 7.22 7.80 6.74
C ILE A 117 7.04 8.67 8.00
N ALA A 118 8.13 9.11 8.62
CA ALA A 118 8.09 10.01 9.78
C ALA A 118 7.46 11.36 9.42
N LEU A 119 7.84 11.94 8.27
CA LEU A 119 7.24 13.18 7.77
C LEU A 119 5.75 13.02 7.48
N MET A 120 5.34 11.92 6.87
CA MET A 120 3.92 11.62 6.63
C MET A 120 3.13 11.48 7.93
N LYS A 121 3.73 10.88 8.97
CA LYS A 121 3.11 10.80 10.29
C LYS A 121 2.99 12.16 10.96
N LEU A 122 4.02 13.00 10.86
CA LEU A 122 3.98 14.36 11.37
C LEU A 122 2.87 15.17 10.70
N ALA A 123 2.77 15.11 9.37
CA ALA A 123 1.72 15.77 8.60
C ALA A 123 0.32 15.29 9.03
N ALA A 124 0.11 13.98 9.17
CA ALA A 124 -1.18 13.42 9.59
C ALA A 124 -1.60 13.79 11.02
N VAL A 125 -0.65 14.15 11.90
CA VAL A 125 -0.94 14.65 13.25
C VAL A 125 -1.16 16.17 13.25
N ALA A 126 -0.43 16.90 12.40
CA ALA A 126 -0.56 18.36 12.29
C ALA A 126 -1.85 18.81 11.60
N ASP A 127 -2.41 17.98 10.71
CA ASP A 127 -3.66 18.22 9.97
C ASP A 127 -4.92 17.78 10.76
N ARG A 128 -4.80 17.63 12.09
CA ARG A 128 -5.90 17.26 12.99
C ARG A 128 -6.45 18.45 13.76
#